data_AF-A0A7C5C4U3-F1
#
_entry.id   AF-A0A7C5C4U3-F1
#
_cell.length_a   1.000
_cell.length_b   1.000
_cell.length_c   1.000
_cell.angle_alpha   90.00
_cell.angle_beta   90.00
_cell.angle_gamma   90.00
#
_symmetry.space_group_name_H-M   'P 1'
#
loop_
_entity.id
_entity.type
_entity.pdbx_description
1 polymer ?
#
loop_
_entity_poly.entity_id
_entity_poly.type
_entity_poly.pdbx_seq_one_letter_code
_entity_poly.pdbx_strand_id
1 'polypeptide(L)' 'RRATSTISIRDDMVNAGCRWSDAPLVVDGHLISSRNPGDLHLFARALVEQLGDP' A
#
# COMPACT_ATOMS: atom_id res chain seq x y z
N ARG A 1 -6.52 -4.76 9.18
CA ARG A 1 -5.38 -4.00 8.63
C ARG A 1 -5.90 -3.10 7.49
N ARG A 2 -5.26 -1.96 7.24
CA ARG A 2 -5.54 -1.06 6.10
C ARG A 2 -4.51 -1.30 5.01
N ALA A 3 -4.93 -1.29 3.75
CA ALA A 3 -4.01 -1.40 2.61
C ALA A 3 -4.66 -0.85 1.33
N THR A 4 -3.84 -0.71 0.29
CA THR A 4 -4.30 -0.54 -1.09
C THR A 4 -3.73 -1.67 -1.95
N SER A 5 -4.10 -1.72 -3.23
CA SER A 5 -3.63 -2.73 -4.19
C SER A 5 -3.94 -2.30 -5.62
N THR A 6 -3.54 -3.10 -6.60
CA THR A 6 -4.14 -3.01 -7.93
C THR A 6 -5.65 -3.18 -7.83
N ILE A 7 -6.39 -2.45 -8.66
CA ILE A 7 -7.86 -2.45 -8.62
C ILE A 7 -8.45 -3.84 -8.90
N SER A 8 -7.74 -4.66 -9.68
CA SER A 8 -8.17 -6.00 -10.07
C SER A 8 -8.30 -6.98 -8.91
N ILE A 9 -7.62 -6.76 -7.79
CA ILE A 9 -7.69 -7.62 -6.59
C ILE A 9 -8.38 -6.94 -5.40
N ARG A 10 -9.05 -5.80 -5.61
CA ARG A 10 -9.74 -5.06 -4.53
C ARG A 10 -10.72 -5.95 -3.77
N ASP A 11 -11.53 -6.70 -4.50
CA ASP A 11 -12.60 -7.50 -3.89
C ASP A 11 -12.01 -8.64 -3.07
N ASP A 12 -10.90 -9.25 -3.52
CA ASP A 12 -10.15 -10.25 -2.74
C ASP A 12 -9.60 -9.67 -1.44
N MET A 13 -9.03 -8.46 -1.51
CA MET A 13 -8.52 -7.75 -0.33
C MET A 13 -9.64 -7.51 0.69
N VAL A 14 -10.80 -7.02 0.25
CA VAL A 14 -11.97 -6.78 1.12
C VAL A 14 -12.50 -8.09 1.70
N ASN A 15 -12.61 -9.14 0.88
CA ASN A 15 -13.06 -10.47 1.32
C ASN A 15 -12.10 -11.11 2.35
N ALA A 16 -10.80 -10.81 2.26
CA ALA A 16 -9.79 -11.20 3.25
C ALA A 16 -9.83 -10.36 4.54
N GLY A 17 -10.75 -9.39 4.65
CA GLY A 17 -10.91 -8.52 5.83
C GLY A 17 -10.02 -7.27 5.82
N CYS A 18 -9.45 -6.91 4.68
CA CYS A 18 -8.72 -5.64 4.52
C CYS A 18 -9.70 -4.45 4.55
N ARG A 19 -9.34 -3.39 5.28
CA ARG A 19 -9.93 -2.06 5.09
C ARG A 19 -9.24 -1.41 3.90
N TRP A 20 -9.70 -1.75 2.70
CA TRP A 20 -9.11 -1.28 1.45
C TRP A 20 -9.47 0.18 1.15
N SER A 21 -8.55 0.92 0.54
CA SER A 21 -8.79 2.28 0.02
C SER A 21 -8.10 2.51 -1.32
N ASP A 22 -8.73 3.26 -2.22
CA ASP A 22 -8.09 3.77 -3.45
C ASP A 22 -7.20 4.96 -3.09
N ALA A 23 -5.97 4.67 -2.67
CA ALA A 23 -4.98 5.66 -2.30
C ALA A 23 -3.63 5.28 -2.94
N PRO A 24 -2.83 6.24 -3.42
CA PRO A 24 -1.54 5.95 -4.05
C PRO A 24 -0.56 5.20 -3.15
N LEU A 25 -0.67 5.41 -1.83
CA LEU A 25 0.15 4.78 -0.82
C LEU A 25 -0.68 4.57 0.45
N VAL A 26 -0.58 3.39 1.05
CA VAL A 26 -1.07 3.13 2.41
C VAL A 26 0.05 2.50 3.22
N VAL A 27 0.33 3.11 4.39
CA VAL A 27 1.23 2.58 5.42
C VAL A 27 0.39 2.19 6.64
N ASP A 28 0.43 0.92 7.02
CA ASP A 28 -0.22 0.37 8.21
C ASP A 28 0.78 -0.45 9.02
N GLY A 29 1.50 0.24 9.92
CA GLY A 29 2.67 -0.34 10.59
C GLY A 29 3.74 -0.71 9.57
N HIS A 30 4.20 -1.96 9.59
CA HIS A 30 5.21 -2.46 8.64
C HIS A 30 4.62 -2.90 7.29
N LEU A 31 3.31 -2.75 7.07
CA LEU A 31 2.70 -3.03 5.77
C LEU A 31 2.65 -1.75 4.93
N ILE A 32 3.46 -1.72 3.89
CA ILE A 32 3.46 -0.66 2.87
C ILE A 32 2.80 -1.24 1.61
N SER A 33 1.84 -0.53 1.03
CA SER A 33 1.13 -0.96 -0.18
C SER A 33 0.84 0.21 -1.11
N SER A 34 0.80 -0.05 -2.42
CA SER A 34 0.54 0.93 -3.49
C SER A 34 -0.33 0.30 -4.59
N ARG A 35 -0.86 1.12 -5.52
CA ARG A 35 -1.88 0.63 -6.47
C ARG A 35 -1.31 0.07 -7.75
N ASN A 36 -0.25 0.67 -8.28
CA ASN A 36 0.31 0.35 -9.60
C ASN A 36 1.71 0.97 -9.76
N PRO A 37 2.46 0.68 -10.85
CA PRO A 37 3.80 1.22 -11.07
C PRO A 37 3.90 2.75 -11.10
N GLY A 38 2.81 3.48 -11.39
CA GLY A 38 2.78 4.94 -11.32
C GLY A 38 3.02 5.48 -9.91
N ASP A 39 2.67 4.71 -8.87
CA ASP A 39 2.87 5.07 -7.47
C ASP A 39 4.24 4.61 -6.92
N LEU A 40 5.12 4.07 -7.77
CA LEU A 40 6.40 3.48 -7.35
C LEU A 40 7.29 4.45 -6.56
N HIS A 41 7.33 5.72 -6.98
CA HIS A 41 8.11 6.75 -6.30
C HIS A 41 7.67 6.99 -4.85
N LEU A 42 6.35 6.94 -4.58
CA LEU A 42 5.80 7.07 -3.22
C LEU A 42 6.09 5.81 -2.40
N PHE A 43 5.93 4.63 -2.99
CA PHE A 43 6.22 3.37 -2.34
C PHE A 43 7.70 3.26 -1.95
N ALA A 44 8.62 3.58 -2.88
CA ALA A 44 10.05 3.53 -2.64
C ALA A 44 10.48 4.49 -1.54
N ARG A 45 9.96 5.74 -1.55
CA ARG A 45 10.24 6.71 -0.48
C ARG A 45 9.77 6.19 0.88
N ALA A 46 8.54 5.70 0.97
CA ALA A 46 8.00 5.17 2.21
C ALA A 46 8.77 3.94 2.72
N LEU A 47 9.26 3.08 1.81
CA LEU A 47 10.08 1.93 2.16
C LEU A 47 11.41 2.36 2.79
N VAL A 48 12.11 3.32 2.20
CA VAL A 48 13.37 3.87 2.72
C VAL A 48 13.15 4.52 4.09
N GLU A 49 12.11 5.35 4.23
CA GLU A 49 11.72 5.99 5.50
C GLU A 49 11.47 4.94 6.61
N GLN A 50 10.83 3.81 6.29
CA GLN A 50 10.55 2.74 7.26
C GLN A 50 11.78 1.90 7.61
N LEU A 51 12.80 1.87 6.76
CA LEU A 51 14.08 1.19 7.04
C LEU A 51 15.02 2.06 7.89
N GLY A 52 14.68 3.32 8.14
CA GLY A 52 15.45 4.23 8.99
C GLY A 52 16.64 4.87 8.29
N ASP A 53 16.69 4.83 6.96
CA ASP A 53 17.65 5.62 6.19
C ASP A 53 17.10 7.06 6.04
N PRO A 54 17.74 8.08 6.62
CA PRO A 54 17.25 9.47 6.63
C PRO A 54 17.31 10.19 5.28
#